data_AF-A0A5N1JZ15-F1
#
_entry.id   AF-A0A5N1JZ15-F1
#
_cell.length_a   1.000
_cell.length_b   1.000
_cell.length_c   1.000
_cell.angle_alpha   90.00
_cell.angle_beta   90.00
_cell.angle_gamma   90.00
#
_symmetry.space_group_name_H-M   'P 1'
#
loop_
_entity.id
_entity.type
_entity.pdbx_description
1 polymer ?
#
loop_
_entity_poly.entity_id
_entity_poly.type
_entity_poly.pdbx_seq_one_letter_code
_entity_poly.pdbx_strand_id
1 'polypeptide(L)'
;MAISFELRDDSDGAIRDRLLHLLIDENTRRVGEAHIDRSIICIKDDDSEEIQGGIWTELLFDWTYIEILFVSERLRGQGLASQLPSFSSKRKQLPFQKDLWECGWKPSISKPPIST
;
A
#
# COMPACT_ATOMS: atom_id res chain seq x y z
N MET A 1 30.16 -13.50 -16.02
CA MET A 1 29.79 -12.47 -15.03
C MET A 1 29.63 -13.19 -13.70
N ALA A 2 30.39 -12.82 -12.67
CA ALA A 2 30.26 -13.43 -11.34
C ALA A 2 29.33 -12.54 -10.49
N ILE A 3 28.35 -13.15 -9.82
CA ILE A 3 27.40 -12.47 -8.94
C ILE A 3 27.64 -13.01 -7.53
N SER A 4 27.82 -12.11 -6.57
CA SER A 4 27.93 -12.43 -5.14
C SER A 4 26.70 -11.89 -4.40
N PHE A 5 26.24 -12.63 -3.41
CA PHE A 5 25.14 -12.23 -2.52
C PHE A 5 25.72 -11.83 -1.16
N GLU A 6 25.25 -10.71 -0.63
CA GLU A 6 25.67 -10.19 0.67
C GLU A 6 24.43 -9.77 1.46
N LEU A 7 24.40 -10.09 2.75
CA LEU A 7 23.39 -9.59 3.68
C LEU A 7 23.92 -8.31 4.33
N ARG A 8 23.12 -7.25 4.35
CA ARG A 8 23.50 -5.94 4.90
C ARG A 8 22.47 -5.45 5.91
N ASP A 9 22.96 -4.79 6.95
CA ASP A 9 22.14 -3.91 7.77
C ASP A 9 21.91 -2.60 7.03
N ASP A 10 20.69 -2.08 7.10
CA ASP A 10 20.23 -0.86 6.42
C ASP A 10 19.53 0.07 7.41
N SER A 11 20.14 0.25 8.58
CA SER A 11 19.58 1.05 9.67
C SER A 11 19.43 2.54 9.34
N ASP A 12 20.20 3.05 8.38
CA ASP A 12 20.08 4.42 7.85
C ASP A 12 19.18 4.53 6.61
N GLY A 13 18.74 3.40 6.05
CA GLY A 13 17.86 3.31 4.88
C GLY A 13 18.53 3.58 3.52
N ALA A 14 19.85 3.82 3.48
CA ALA A 14 20.54 4.20 2.25
C ALA A 14 20.52 3.10 1.17
N ILE A 15 20.60 1.82 1.58
CA ILE A 15 20.55 0.68 0.66
C ILE A 15 19.14 0.55 0.08
N ARG A 16 18.11 0.62 0.94
CA ARG A 16 16.71 0.62 0.51
C ARG A 16 16.44 1.72 -0.51
N ASP A 17 16.87 2.95 -0.24
CA ASP A 17 16.61 4.09 -1.14
C ASP A 17 17.31 3.93 -2.48
N ARG A 18 18.53 3.38 -2.50
CA ARG A 18 19.22 3.09 -3.76
C ARG A 18 18.49 2.02 -4.58
N LEU A 19 18.04 0.94 -3.95
CA LEU A 19 17.29 -0.11 -4.63
C LEU A 19 15.93 0.39 -5.11
N LEU A 20 15.26 1.22 -4.32
CA LEU A 20 13.98 1.83 -4.68
C LEU A 20 14.12 2.73 -5.91
N HIS A 21 15.15 3.56 -5.99
CA HIS A 21 15.42 4.37 -7.19
C HIS A 21 15.62 3.51 -8.44
N LEU A 22 16.41 2.43 -8.35
CA LEU A 22 16.60 1.51 -9.48
C LEU A 22 15.28 0.88 -9.95
N LEU A 23 14.41 0.51 -9.00
CA LEU A 23 13.09 -0.02 -9.30
C LEU A 23 12.18 1.02 -9.96
N ILE A 24 12.16 2.24 -9.45
CA ILE A 24 11.36 3.34 -10.02
C ILE A 24 11.81 3.64 -11.45
N ASP A 25 13.11 3.74 -11.70
CA ASP A 25 13.65 4.01 -13.04
C ASP A 25 13.23 2.92 -14.03
N GLU A 26 13.39 1.65 -13.66
CA GLU A 26 13.04 0.53 -14.55
C GLU A 26 11.53 0.41 -14.75
N ASN A 27 10.72 0.61 -13.70
CA ASN A 27 9.27 0.62 -13.83
C ASN A 27 8.81 1.79 -14.71
N THR A 28 9.34 2.99 -14.50
CA THR A 28 9.01 4.18 -15.30
C THR A 28 9.33 3.96 -16.77
N ARG A 29 10.48 3.34 -17.07
CA ARG A 29 10.87 3.00 -18.45
C ARG A 29 9.93 1.98 -19.10
N ARG A 30 9.36 1.05 -18.34
CA ARG A 30 8.51 -0.03 -18.86
C ARG A 30 7.03 0.34 -18.96
N VAL A 31 6.50 0.99 -17.93
CA VAL A 31 5.05 1.20 -17.75
C VAL A 31 4.67 2.68 -17.61
N GLY A 32 5.64 3.59 -17.64
CA GLY A 32 5.41 5.02 -17.42
C GLY A 32 5.42 5.41 -15.94
N GLU A 33 5.22 6.70 -15.68
CA GLU A 33 5.24 7.24 -14.31
C GLU A 33 4.17 6.61 -13.43
N ALA A 34 4.56 6.27 -12.19
CA ALA A 34 3.63 5.78 -11.19
C ALA A 34 2.70 6.90 -10.74
N HIS A 35 1.40 6.67 -10.81
CA HIS A 35 0.42 7.52 -10.15
C HIS A 35 0.22 7.02 -8.72
N ILE A 36 0.65 7.83 -7.75
CA ILE A 36 0.49 7.57 -6.33
C ILE A 36 -0.55 8.52 -5.77
N ASP A 37 -1.71 8.00 -5.41
CA ASP A 37 -2.77 8.78 -4.76
C ASP A 37 -2.78 8.49 -3.25
N ARG A 38 -2.43 9.51 -2.45
CA ARG A 38 -2.47 9.43 -0.99
C ARG A 38 -3.83 9.90 -0.48
N SER A 39 -4.44 9.11 0.41
CA SER A 39 -5.72 9.44 1.01
C SER A 39 -5.67 9.24 2.52
N ILE A 40 -6.22 10.21 3.24
CA ILE A 40 -6.34 10.19 4.70
C ILE A 40 -7.81 10.45 5.04
N ILE A 41 -8.39 9.58 5.86
CA ILE A 41 -9.75 9.75 6.36
C ILE A 41 -9.69 9.64 7.86
N CYS A 42 -10.13 10.69 8.55
CA CYS A 42 -10.20 10.73 10.00
C CYS A 42 -11.63 10.46 10.45
N ILE A 43 -11.77 9.70 11.53
CA ILE A 43 -12.99 9.64 12.33
C ILE A 43 -12.84 10.69 13.42
N LYS A 44 -13.73 11.67 13.46
CA LYS A 44 -13.73 12.74 14.46
C LYS A 44 -14.97 12.67 15.32
N ASP A 45 -14.84 13.13 16.55
CA ASP A 45 -15.97 13.46 17.40
C ASP A 45 -16.55 14.83 16.97
N ASP A 46 -17.87 14.90 16.75
CA ASP A 46 -18.52 16.09 16.18
C ASP A 46 -18.49 17.29 17.14
N ASP A 47 -18.45 17.06 18.45
CA ASP A 47 -18.50 18.11 19.45
C ASP A 47 -17.11 18.68 19.77
N SER A 48 -16.09 17.81 19.84
CA SER A 48 -14.72 18.17 20.24
C SER A 48 -13.73 18.34 19.08
N GLU A 49 -14.11 17.92 17.86
CA GLU A 49 -13.24 17.79 16.68
C GLU A 49 -12.01 16.87 16.85
N GLU A 50 -11.91 16.14 17.96
CA GLU A 50 -10.79 15.26 18.26
C GLU A 50 -10.78 14.04 17.33
N ILE A 51 -9.59 13.63 16.85
CA ILE A 51 -9.41 12.45 16.00
C ILE A 51 -9.50 11.19 16.86
N GLN A 52 -10.56 10.41 16.67
CA GLN A 52 -10.83 9.15 17.37
C GLN A 52 -10.40 7.92 16.56
N GLY A 53 -9.94 8.12 15.32
CA GLY A 53 -9.53 7.05 14.43
C GLY A 53 -9.28 7.54 13.02
N GLY A 54 -8.94 6.62 12.13
CA GLY A 54 -8.79 6.92 10.73
C GLY A 54 -8.03 5.85 9.95
N ILE A 55 -7.88 6.12 8.66
CA ILE A 55 -7.08 5.34 7.73
C ILE A 55 -6.16 6.28 6.95
N TRP A 56 -4.91 5.84 6.77
CA TRP A 56 -3.95 6.42 5.84
C TRP A 56 -3.63 5.38 4.79
N THR A 57 -3.78 5.73 3.52
CA THR A 57 -3.54 4.82 2.41
C THR A 57 -2.80 5.49 1.26
N GLU A 58 -1.99 4.73 0.55
CA GLU A 58 -1.52 5.07 -0.80
C GLU A 58 -2.15 4.13 -1.82
N LEU A 59 -2.58 4.66 -2.97
CA LEU A 59 -2.98 3.88 -4.12
C LEU A 59 -1.84 3.93 -5.15
N LEU A 60 -1.27 2.78 -5.49
CA LEU A 60 -0.19 2.62 -6.46
C LEU A 60 -0.57 1.53 -7.47
N PHE A 61 -0.57 1.82 -8.77
CA PHE A 61 -0.85 0.85 -9.83
C PHE A 61 -2.12 -0.02 -9.58
N ASP A 62 -3.20 0.62 -9.12
CA ASP A 62 -4.49 0.03 -8.72
C ASP A 62 -4.49 -0.78 -7.41
N TRP A 63 -3.39 -0.75 -6.64
CA TRP A 63 -3.27 -1.44 -5.36
C TRP A 63 -3.33 -0.43 -4.23
N THR A 64 -4.24 -0.65 -3.28
CA THR A 64 -4.32 0.17 -2.06
C THR A 64 -3.39 -0.41 -1.01
N TYR A 65 -2.35 0.35 -0.66
CA TYR A 65 -1.50 0.13 0.50
C TYR A 65 -2.07 0.88 1.70
N ILE A 66 -2.35 0.16 2.80
CA ILE A 66 -2.79 0.76 4.06
C ILE A 66 -1.58 0.83 4.98
N GLU A 67 -1.08 2.04 5.24
CA GLU A 67 0.04 2.24 6.19
C GLU A 67 -0.47 2.31 7.62
N ILE A 68 -1.60 2.98 7.83
CA ILE A 68 -2.18 3.19 9.16
C ILE A 68 -3.68 2.92 9.10
N LEU A 69 -4.17 2.08 10.01
CA LEU A 69 -5.58 1.92 10.29
C LEU A 69 -5.76 1.86 11.81
N PHE A 70 -6.49 2.82 12.36
CA PHE A 70 -6.72 2.90 13.79
C PHE A 70 -8.16 3.30 14.08
N VAL A 71 -8.76 2.65 15.07
CA VAL A 71 -10.07 3.00 15.62
C VAL A 71 -9.97 2.89 17.13
N SER A 72 -10.30 3.98 17.84
CA SER A 72 -10.31 3.99 19.30
C SER A 72 -11.22 2.91 19.85
N GLU A 73 -10.89 2.37 21.03
CA GLU A 73 -11.64 1.28 21.67
C GLU A 73 -13.15 1.58 21.77
N ARG A 74 -13.48 2.85 22.08
CA ARG A 74 -14.86 3.34 22.22
C ARG A 74 -15.70 3.18 20.95
N LEU A 75 -15.06 3.16 19.78
CA LEU A 75 -15.69 3.11 18.47
C LEU A 75 -15.68 1.70 17.84
N ARG A 76 -15.09 0.72 18.50
CA ARG A 76 -15.04 -0.67 18.00
C ARG A 76 -16.39 -1.37 18.13
N GLY A 77 -16.56 -2.44 17.37
CA GLY A 77 -17.82 -3.20 17.31
C GLY A 77 -18.92 -2.57 16.44
N GLN A 78 -18.68 -1.39 15.87
CA GLN A 78 -19.66 -0.65 15.05
C GLN A 78 -19.43 -0.77 13.53
N GLY A 79 -18.43 -1.55 13.10
CA GLY A 79 -18.13 -1.75 11.68
C GLY A 79 -17.43 -0.56 10.97
N LEU A 80 -17.03 0.48 11.71
CA LEU A 80 -16.43 1.70 11.15
C LEU A 80 -15.14 1.43 10.35
N ALA A 81 -14.25 0.57 10.86
CA ALA A 81 -13.02 0.20 10.17
C ALA A 81 -13.28 -0.43 8.79
N SER A 82 -14.38 -1.19 8.65
CA SER A 82 -14.75 -1.85 7.39
C SER A 82 -15.27 -0.86 6.33
N GLN A 83 -15.72 0.32 6.74
CA GLN A 83 -16.22 1.36 5.84
C GLN A 83 -15.08 2.26 5.33
N LEU A 84 -14.02 2.45 6.12
CA LEU A 84 -12.89 3.33 5.80
C LEU A 84 -12.23 3.05 4.42
N PRO A 85 -11.94 1.79 4.02
CA PRO A 85 -11.40 1.51 2.69
C PRO A 85 -12.32 1.92 1.53
N SER A 86 -13.65 1.83 1.73
CA SER A 86 -14.63 2.20 0.71
C SER A 86 -14.65 3.69 0.44
N PHE A 87 -14.38 4.51 1.46
CA PHE A 87 -14.27 5.96 1.33
C PHE A 87 -12.95 6.42 0.69
N SER A 88 -11.86 5.66 0.90
CA SER A 88 -10.55 5.97 0.32
C SER A 88 -10.48 5.62 -1.17
N SER A 89 -11.14 4.53 -1.57
CA SER A 89 -11.05 3.97 -2.92
C SER A 89 -11.78 4.82 -3.96
N LYS A 90 -11.19 5.92 -4.43
CA LYS A 90 -11.61 6.59 -5.68
C LYS A 90 -11.19 5.71 -6.86
N ARG A 91 -12.05 4.77 -7.22
CA ARG A 91 -11.85 3.87 -8.36
C ARG A 91 -11.85 4.68 -9.67
N LYS A 92 -10.70 5.17 -10.14
CA LYS A 92 -10.49 5.48 -11.56
C LYS A 92 -10.13 4.16 -12.23
N GLN A 93 -11.02 3.62 -13.07
CA GLN A 93 -10.66 2.50 -13.95
C GLN A 93 -9.51 2.94 -14.85
N LEU A 94 -8.30 2.44 -14.60
CA LEU A 94 -7.20 2.52 -15.56
C LEU A 94 -7.10 1.16 -16.28
N PRO A 95 -7.05 1.13 -17.62
CA PRO A 95 -7.16 -0.10 -18.41
C PRO A 95 -5.89 -0.97 -18.49
N PHE A 96 -4.89 -0.80 -17.61
CA PHE A 96 -3.50 -1.11 -17.98
C PHE A 96 -2.82 -2.28 -17.21
N GLN A 97 -3.55 -3.12 -16.49
CA GLN A 97 -2.92 -4.12 -15.60
C GLN A 97 -2.68 -5.52 -16.22
N LYS A 98 -2.65 -5.65 -17.56
CA LYS A 98 -2.40 -6.97 -18.18
C LYS A 98 -0.90 -7.32 -18.31
N ASP A 99 -0.02 -6.32 -18.35
CA ASP A 99 1.37 -6.54 -18.82
C ASP A 99 2.39 -6.80 -17.69
N LEU A 100 2.07 -6.46 -16.43
CA LEU A 100 2.93 -6.80 -15.28
C LEU A 100 2.93 -8.32 -14.98
N TRP A 101 1.89 -9.04 -15.42
CA TRP A 101 1.75 -10.49 -15.24
C TRP A 101 2.64 -11.31 -16.19
N GLU A 102 3.02 -10.75 -17.34
CA GLU A 102 3.86 -11.44 -18.34
C GLU A 102 5.36 -11.39 -18.00
N CYS A 103 5.78 -10.57 -17.04
CA CYS A 103 7.17 -10.47 -16.58
C CYS A 103 7.62 -11.60 -15.62
N GLY A 104 6.81 -12.64 -15.40
CA GLY A 104 7.24 -13.87 -14.73
C GLY A 104 7.44 -13.79 -13.20
N TRP A 105 7.08 -12.68 -12.56
CA TRP A 105 7.14 -12.55 -11.11
C TRP A 105 5.87 -13.14 -10.46
N LYS A 106 6.02 -14.27 -9.76
CA LYS A 106 4.96 -14.85 -8.91
C LYS A 106 5.24 -14.49 -7.44
N PRO A 107 4.45 -13.63 -6.79
CA PRO A 107 4.55 -13.47 -5.34
C PRO A 107 4.12 -14.78 -4.67
N SER A 108 4.97 -15.33 -3.81
CA SER A 108 4.65 -16.48 -2.96
C SER A 108 3.74 -16.05 -1.82
N ILE A 109 2.52 -15.64 -2.12
CA ILE A 109 1.48 -15.48 -1.10
C ILE A 109 0.67 -16.78 -1.15
N SER A 110 1.11 -17.79 -0.39
CA SER A 110 0.23 -18.87 -0.02
C SER A 110 -0.94 -18.27 0.76
N LYS A 111 -2.17 -18.46 0.26
CA LYS A 111 -3.37 -18.24 1.09
C LYS A 111 -3.17 -19.04 2.38
N PRO A 112 -3.27 -18.44 3.58
CA PRO A 112 -3.38 -19.25 4.79
C PRO A 112 -4.64 -20.13 4.64
N PRO A 113 -4.56 -21.43 4.99
CA PRO A 113 -5.72 -22.30 4.92
C PRO A 113 -6.79 -21.75 5.86
N ILE A 114 -7.99 -21.55 5.31
CA ILE A 114 -9.19 -21.27 6.10
C ILE A 114 -9.51 -22.59 6.81
N SER A 115 -9.23 -22.67 8.10
CA SER A 115 -9.75 -23.74 8.96
C SER A 115 -11.27 -23.60 9.02
N THR A 116 -11.97 -24.59 8.47
CA THR A 116 -13.42 -24.82 8.68
C THR A 116 -13.62 -25.58 9.97
#